data_AF-A0A495R1Q8-F1
#
_entry.id   AF-A0A495R1Q8-F1
#
_cell.length_a   1.000
_cell.length_b   1.000
_cell.length_c   1.000
_cell.angle_alpha   90.00
_cell.angle_beta   90.00
_cell.angle_gamma   90.00
#
_symmetry.space_group_name_H-M   'P 1'
#
loop_
_entity.id
_entity.type
_entity.pdbx_description
1 polymer ?
#
loop_
_entity_poly.entity_id
_entity_poly.type
_entity_poly.pdbx_seq_one_letter_code
_entity_poly.pdbx_strand_id
1 'polypeptide(L)'
;MCLVARLGRARPENEAPGTAKELRGVPSVFVGMSDANGFEEGASGSQGDPRVLIAMNVVLSTVFSATLVWGLSVIGAADLTAINVATGAILLFALTYAITLQ
;
A
#
# COMPACT_ATOMS: atom_id res chain seq x y z
N MET A 1 29.29 -53.48 30.27
CA MET A 1 29.78 -52.45 31.21
C MET A 1 31.22 -52.09 30.85
N CYS A 2 31.43 -51.05 30.03
CA CYS A 2 32.72 -50.36 29.82
C CYS A 2 32.38 -48.92 29.36
N LEU A 3 31.75 -48.17 30.28
CA LEU A 3 31.11 -46.87 30.05
C LEU A 3 32.06 -45.66 30.22
N VAL A 4 33.39 -45.84 30.26
CA VAL A 4 34.29 -44.75 30.70
C VAL A 4 35.61 -44.72 29.91
N ALA A 5 35.59 -44.56 28.57
CA ALA A 5 36.82 -44.42 27.78
C ALA A 5 36.70 -43.69 26.42
N ARG A 6 35.74 -42.77 26.25
CA ARG A 6 35.82 -41.72 25.22
C ARG A 6 35.56 -40.38 25.90
N LEU A 7 36.57 -39.72 26.49
CA LEU A 7 37.41 -38.73 25.78
C LEU A 7 36.57 -38.01 24.71
N GLY A 8 36.04 -36.82 24.96
CA GLY A 8 36.77 -35.67 25.48
C GLY A 8 37.09 -34.74 24.31
N ARG A 9 36.17 -33.81 24.00
CA ARG A 9 36.49 -32.43 23.58
C ARG A 9 35.21 -31.66 23.28
N ALA A 10 35.10 -30.52 23.94
CA ALA A 10 34.13 -29.48 23.69
C ALA A 10 34.23 -28.95 22.24
N ARG A 11 33.07 -28.67 21.65
CA ARG A 11 32.91 -27.58 20.68
C ARG A 11 31.45 -27.13 20.73
N PRO A 12 31.20 -25.91 21.24
CA PRO A 12 30.52 -24.94 20.36
C PRO A 12 31.32 -23.63 20.29
N GLU A 13 32.42 -23.63 19.53
CA GLU A 13 33.02 -22.39 19.03
C GLU A 13 32.25 -21.95 17.77
N ASN A 14 31.04 -21.44 17.98
CA ASN A 14 30.35 -20.59 17.01
C ASN A 14 29.69 -19.41 17.74
N GLU A 15 30.44 -18.81 18.66
CA GLU A 15 30.29 -17.38 18.90
C GLU A 15 31.12 -16.70 17.81
N ALA A 16 30.45 -16.11 16.83
CA ALA A 16 31.02 -15.05 16.04
C ALA A 16 31.04 -13.78 16.91
N PRO A 17 32.19 -13.28 17.39
CA PRO A 17 32.26 -12.09 18.20
C PRO A 17 32.94 -11.01 17.38
N GLY A 18 32.14 -10.27 16.61
CA GLY A 18 32.68 -9.11 15.89
C GLY A 18 31.86 -8.74 14.68
N THR A 19 30.85 -7.91 14.91
CA THR A 19 30.32 -6.89 13.96
C THR A 19 29.08 -6.18 14.52
N ALA A 20 28.63 -6.48 15.73
CA ALA A 20 27.59 -5.68 16.39
C ALA A 20 28.12 -4.38 17.06
N LYS A 21 29.44 -4.23 17.22
CA LYS A 21 30.03 -3.09 17.95
C LYS A 21 30.36 -1.89 17.07
N GLU A 22 30.52 -2.08 15.76
CA GLU A 22 30.98 -1.02 14.84
C GLU A 22 29.85 -0.17 14.25
N LEU A 23 28.60 -0.65 14.31
CA LEU A 23 27.43 0.07 13.79
C LEU A 23 26.80 1.06 14.78
N ARG A 24 27.39 1.24 15.97
CA ARG A 24 26.85 2.12 17.02
C ARG A 24 27.15 3.61 16.84
N GLY A 25 27.89 4.00 15.80
CA GLY A 25 28.40 5.37 15.63
C GLY A 25 27.99 6.09 14.34
N VAL A 26 27.26 5.44 13.43
CA VAL A 26 26.92 6.05 12.13
C VAL A 26 25.53 6.69 12.24
N PRO A 27 25.40 8.02 12.13
CA PRO A 27 24.09 8.64 12.01
C PRO A 27 23.41 8.12 10.74
N SER A 28 22.18 7.63 10.89
CA SER A 28 21.36 7.00 9.83
C SER A 28 21.10 7.88 8.60
N VAL A 29 21.51 9.15 8.64
CA VAL A 29 21.43 10.12 7.54
C VAL A 29 22.46 9.84 6.42
N PHE A 30 23.51 9.06 6.68
CA PHE A 30 24.62 8.86 5.71
C PHE A 30 24.55 7.57 4.87
N VAL A 31 23.45 6.79 4.91
CA VAL A 31 23.25 5.59 4.07
C VAL A 31 22.36 5.93 2.87
N GLY A 32 22.87 6.78 1.97
CA GLY A 32 22.17 7.28 0.77
C GLY A 32 22.31 6.40 -0.46
N MET A 33 21.82 5.15 -0.37
CA MET A 33 21.44 4.32 -1.54
C MET A 33 20.16 3.48 -1.25
N SER A 34 19.53 3.68 -0.09
CA SER A 34 18.32 2.97 0.35
C SER A 34 17.03 3.79 0.10
N ASP A 35 17.08 4.83 -0.73
CA ASP A 35 15.93 5.70 -1.01
C ASP A 35 14.73 4.91 -1.58
N ALA A 36 14.97 3.82 -2.31
CA ALA A 36 13.92 2.91 -2.78
C ALA A 36 13.11 2.27 -1.63
N ASN A 37 13.77 1.92 -0.51
CA ASN A 37 13.09 1.42 0.68
C ASN A 37 12.41 2.54 1.48
N GLY A 38 12.89 3.79 1.40
CA GLY A 38 12.27 4.92 2.08
C GLY A 38 10.90 5.31 1.49
N PHE A 39 10.73 5.21 0.17
CA PHE A 39 9.43 5.37 -0.48
C PHE A 39 8.50 4.19 -0.22
N GLU A 40 9.02 2.96 -0.18
CA GLU A 40 8.24 1.77 0.13
C GLU A 40 7.80 1.73 1.60
N GLU A 41 8.64 2.16 2.56
CA GLU A 41 8.25 2.39 3.95
C GLU A 41 7.25 3.56 4.07
N GLY A 42 7.44 4.63 3.30
CA GLY A 42 6.51 5.75 3.25
C GLY A 42 5.14 5.39 2.65
N ALA A 43 5.11 4.52 1.64
CA ALA A 43 3.89 4.02 1.00
C ALA A 43 3.21 2.92 1.82
N SER A 44 3.98 2.00 2.42
CA SER A 44 3.48 0.91 3.26
C SER A 44 3.03 1.38 4.64
N GLY A 45 3.64 2.46 5.15
CA GLY A 45 3.29 3.10 6.42
C GLY A 45 2.22 4.18 6.30
N SER A 46 1.81 4.55 5.09
CA SER A 46 0.76 5.54 4.87
C SER A 46 -0.58 4.94 5.29
N GLN A 47 -0.95 5.12 6.56
CA GLN A 47 -2.34 5.06 7.01
C GLN A 47 -3.08 6.23 6.34
N GLY A 48 -3.39 6.06 5.06
CA GLY A 48 -4.21 6.99 4.31
C GLY A 48 -5.56 7.13 5.02
N ASP A 49 -5.98 8.35 5.30
CA ASP A 49 -7.27 8.59 5.93
C ASP A 49 -8.37 8.00 5.02
N PRO A 50 -9.13 6.99 5.47
CA PRO A 50 -10.16 6.36 4.67
C PRO A 50 -11.21 7.36 4.14
N ARG A 51 -11.38 8.50 4.81
CA ARG A 51 -12.31 9.56 4.36
C ARG A 51 -11.85 10.22 3.07
N VAL A 52 -10.54 10.44 2.90
CA VAL A 52 -9.98 11.09 1.71
C VAL A 52 -10.15 10.20 0.48
N LEU A 53 -9.91 8.91 0.64
CA LEU A 53 -10.13 7.93 -0.43
C LEU A 53 -11.59 7.92 -0.89
N ILE A 54 -12.53 7.92 0.05
CA ILE A 54 -13.96 7.97 -0.28
C ILE A 54 -14.30 9.30 -0.98
N ALA A 55 -13.84 10.44 -0.45
CA ALA A 55 -14.11 11.75 -1.03
C ALA A 55 -13.60 11.86 -2.48
N MET A 56 -12.35 11.46 -2.74
CA MET A 56 -11.77 11.50 -4.07
C MET A 56 -12.50 10.55 -5.03
N ASN A 57 -12.91 9.37 -4.56
CA ASN A 57 -13.68 8.44 -5.39
C ASN A 57 -15.05 9.00 -5.78
N VAL A 58 -15.72 9.71 -4.87
CA VAL A 58 -16.98 10.41 -5.18
C VAL A 58 -16.75 11.48 -6.25
N VAL A 59 -15.68 12.28 -6.12
CA VAL A 59 -15.33 13.31 -7.11
C VAL A 59 -15.06 12.67 -8.48
N LEU A 60 -14.21 11.64 -8.54
CA LEU A 60 -13.92 10.91 -9.78
C LEU A 60 -15.16 10.31 -10.41
N SER A 61 -16.00 9.64 -9.61
CA SER A 61 -17.25 9.04 -10.09
C SER A 61 -18.21 10.09 -10.66
N THR A 62 -18.26 11.28 -10.04
CA THR A 62 -19.10 12.38 -10.51
C THR A 62 -18.61 12.94 -11.84
N VAL A 63 -17.31 13.21 -11.97
CA VAL A 63 -16.72 13.73 -13.23
C VAL A 63 -16.86 12.72 -14.36
N PHE A 64 -16.64 11.43 -14.07
CA PHE A 64 -16.81 10.36 -15.04
C PHE A 64 -18.28 10.22 -15.45
N SER A 65 -19.20 10.23 -14.49
CA SER A 65 -20.63 10.19 -14.80
C SER A 65 -21.08 11.42 -15.62
N ALA A 66 -20.55 12.61 -15.35
CA ALA A 66 -20.84 13.79 -16.15
C ALA A 66 -20.40 13.59 -17.61
N THR A 67 -19.23 12.96 -17.82
CA THR A 67 -18.71 12.62 -19.15
C THR A 67 -19.59 11.59 -19.86
N LEU A 68 -20.05 10.55 -19.14
CA LEU A 68 -20.99 9.56 -19.69
C LEU A 68 -22.33 10.19 -20.08
N VAL A 69 -22.96 10.94 -19.18
CA VAL A 69 -24.25 11.57 -19.45
C VAL A 69 -24.13 12.59 -20.58
N TRP A 70 -23.00 13.30 -20.68
CA TRP A 70 -22.71 14.15 -21.83
C TRP A 70 -22.66 13.35 -23.13
N GLY A 71 -21.94 12.23 -23.15
CA GLY A 71 -21.93 11.32 -24.30
C GLY A 71 -23.30 10.74 -24.65
N LEU A 72 -24.10 10.37 -23.65
CA LEU A 72 -25.48 9.90 -23.83
C LEU A 72 -26.39 11.00 -24.38
N SER A 73 -26.17 12.25 -23.98
CA SER A 73 -26.93 13.40 -24.46
C SER A 73 -26.62 13.71 -25.92
N VAL A 74 -25.38 13.53 -26.37
CA VAL A 74 -24.98 13.68 -27.78
C VAL A 74 -25.76 12.72 -28.69
N ILE A 75 -26.02 11.49 -28.23
CA ILE A 75 -26.78 10.48 -28.99
C ILE A 75 -28.29 10.50 -28.69
N GLY A 76 -28.77 11.44 -27.86
CA GLY A 76 -30.18 11.56 -27.49
C GLY A 76 -30.73 10.46 -26.57
N ALA A 77 -29.85 9.68 -25.92
CA ALA A 77 -30.26 8.57 -25.06
C ALA A 77 -30.61 9.01 -23.62
N ALA A 78 -29.99 10.07 -23.11
CA ALA A 78 -30.31 10.65 -21.81
C ALA A 78 -29.98 12.15 -21.78
N ASP A 79 -30.80 12.95 -21.11
CA ASP A 79 -30.54 14.38 -20.93
C ASP A 79 -29.43 14.65 -19.91
N LEU A 80 -28.66 15.72 -20.13
CA LEU A 80 -27.64 16.21 -19.21
C LEU A 80 -28.27 16.92 -18.00
N THR A 81 -28.89 16.15 -17.12
CA THR A 81 -29.50 16.63 -15.88
C THR A 81 -28.66 16.25 -14.67
N ALA A 82 -28.76 17.04 -13.59
CA ALA A 82 -28.09 16.74 -12.32
C ALA A 82 -28.50 15.37 -11.74
N ILE A 83 -29.75 14.95 -11.98
CA ILE A 83 -30.28 13.65 -11.52
C ILE A 83 -29.61 12.49 -12.26
N ASN A 84 -29.47 12.59 -13.58
CA ASN A 84 -28.82 11.55 -14.38
C ASN A 84 -27.34 11.41 -14.03
N VAL A 85 -26.65 12.54 -13.82
CA VAL A 85 -25.26 12.55 -13.38
C VAL A 85 -25.12 11.96 -11.97
N ALA A 86 -25.99 12.33 -11.03
CA ALA A 86 -25.95 11.77 -9.68
C ALA A 86 -26.22 10.26 -9.68
N THR A 87 -27.18 9.79 -10.48
CA THR A 87 -27.51 8.36 -10.59
C THR A 87 -26.35 7.57 -11.16
N GLY A 88 -25.74 8.03 -12.26
CA GLY A 88 -24.57 7.38 -12.83
C GLY A 88 -23.37 7.40 -11.88
N ALA A 89 -23.14 8.52 -11.18
CA ALA A 89 -22.06 8.65 -10.19
C ALA A 89 -22.24 7.65 -9.04
N ILE A 90 -23.46 7.48 -8.52
CA ILE A 90 -23.76 6.50 -7.46
C ILE A 90 -23.50 5.07 -7.96
N LEU A 91 -23.94 4.73 -9.17
CA LEU A 91 -23.73 3.40 -9.76
C LEU A 91 -22.24 3.09 -9.93
N LEU A 92 -21.47 4.05 -10.45
CA LEU A 92 -20.03 3.91 -10.64
C LEU A 92 -19.28 3.84 -9.31
N PHE A 93 -19.65 4.68 -8.35
CA PHE A 93 -19.10 4.64 -7.00
C PHE A 93 -19.33 3.27 -6.35
N ALA A 94 -20.56 2.76 -6.44
CA ALA A 94 -20.93 1.45 -5.91
C ALA A 94 -20.18 0.31 -6.62
N LEU A 95 -20.00 0.41 -7.94
CA LEU A 95 -19.22 -0.55 -8.72
C LEU A 95 -17.76 -0.58 -8.29
N THR A 96 -17.10 0.59 -8.18
CA THR A 96 -15.71 0.69 -7.71
C THR A 96 -15.57 0.11 -6.31
N TYR A 97 -16.52 0.42 -5.42
CA TYR A 97 -16.54 -0.12 -4.06
C TYR A 97 -16.69 -1.65 -4.07
N ALA A 98 -17.61 -2.20 -4.88
CA ALA A 98 -17.83 -3.63 -5.00
C ALA A 98 -16.61 -4.38 -5.57
N ILE A 99 -15.83 -3.75 -6.45
CA ILE A 99 -14.57 -4.31 -6.97
C ILE A 99 -13.47 -4.25 -5.91
N THR A 100 -13.42 -3.18 -5.11
CA THR A 100 -12.37 -2.98 -4.12
C THR A 100 -12.56 -3.83 -2.86
N LEU A 101 -13.81 -4.13 -2.50
CA LEU A 101 -14.16 -4.86 -1.27
C LEU A 101 -14.17 -6.40 -1.42
N GLN A 102 -13.65 -6.93 -2.53
CA GLN A 102 -13.44 -8.36 -2.77
C GLN A 102 -12.25 -8.88 -1.95
#